data_AF-A0A7J7NIZ8-F1
#
_entry.id   AF-A0A7J7NIZ8-F1
#
_cell.length_a   1.000
_cell.length_b   1.000
_cell.length_c   1.000
_cell.angle_alpha   90.00
_cell.angle_beta   90.00
_cell.angle_gamma   90.00
#
_symmetry.space_group_name_H-M   'P 1'
#
loop_
_entity.id
_entity.type
_entity.pdbx_description
1 polymer ?
#
loop_
_entity_poly.entity_id
_entity_poly.type
_entity_poly.pdbx_seq_one_letter_code
_entity_poly.pdbx_strand_id
1 'polypeptide(L)'
;MPDFRSNHGGDSQIVSNTGGGGVCMMRSTWRDEQHPSFIHFIASFLRENAFRLNFVNINPDFIFNCGGLSVAFVFVTNWDCSISTPIFSRVHKLKGQFGHLYVVVTLTNREQNESFVRSYFKHGMTLGRPIFVPVQDLEMGFEKIVRIAHARGVCKQQDAISKLRIEREHSVQGMDVFLRVLTSIPGIDNHDANALSQAIGSIEAISRASKEHILEKTDLSGEKAEIITKFFRDPEYYLGPKIN
;
A
#
# COMPACT_ATOMS: atom_id res chain seq x y z
N MET A 1 -8.19 -48.57 12.85
CA MET A 1 -7.54 -47.45 12.14
C MET A 1 -8.34 -46.19 12.42
N PRO A 2 -7.73 -45.13 12.98
CA PRO A 2 -8.38 -43.86 13.23
C PRO A 2 -8.19 -42.94 12.02
N ASP A 3 -9.27 -42.31 11.54
CA ASP A 3 -9.14 -41.16 10.65
C ASP A 3 -9.36 -39.87 11.46
N PHE A 4 -8.24 -39.20 11.64
CA PHE A 4 -8.12 -37.81 12.04
C PHE A 4 -8.85 -36.92 11.04
N ARG A 5 -9.72 -36.02 11.52
CA ARG A 5 -9.80 -34.68 10.94
C ARG A 5 -10.23 -33.65 11.98
N SER A 6 -9.23 -32.88 12.36
CA SER A 6 -9.23 -31.66 13.16
C SER A 6 -10.14 -30.59 12.58
N ASN A 7 -10.99 -30.02 13.43
CA ASN A 7 -11.80 -28.85 13.15
C ASN A 7 -11.18 -27.65 13.90
N HIS A 8 -10.24 -26.96 13.26
CA HIS A 8 -9.67 -25.65 13.61
C HIS A 8 -9.50 -24.93 12.26
N GLY A 9 -9.77 -23.65 12.07
CA GLY A 9 -10.24 -22.58 12.93
C GLY A 9 -10.69 -21.47 11.99
N GLY A 10 -11.52 -20.56 12.49
CA GLY A 10 -12.00 -19.44 11.70
C GLY A 10 -10.83 -18.54 11.28
N ASP A 11 -10.51 -18.58 9.99
CA ASP A 11 -9.78 -17.48 9.38
C ASP A 11 -10.73 -16.30 9.25
N SER A 12 -10.39 -15.27 10.03
CA SER A 12 -10.88 -13.91 9.90
C SER A 12 -11.09 -13.59 8.43
N GLN A 13 -12.34 -13.26 8.09
CA GLN A 13 -12.65 -12.53 6.88
C GLN A 13 -11.72 -11.32 6.83
N ILE A 14 -10.68 -11.43 6.00
CA ILE A 14 -9.96 -10.28 5.48
C ILE A 14 -11.06 -9.41 4.91
N VAL A 15 -11.33 -8.30 5.60
CA VAL A 15 -12.29 -7.28 5.18
C VAL A 15 -11.97 -7.01 3.73
N SER A 16 -12.85 -7.50 2.86
CA SER A 16 -12.77 -7.29 1.42
C SER A 16 -12.86 -5.78 1.25
N ASN A 17 -11.71 -5.17 0.99
CA ASN A 17 -11.61 -3.75 0.72
C ASN A 17 -12.28 -3.53 -0.64
N THR A 18 -13.61 -3.48 -0.62
CA THR A 18 -14.48 -3.12 -1.73
C THR A 18 -14.40 -1.61 -1.92
N GLY A 19 -13.18 -1.09 -2.10
CA GLY A 19 -12.91 0.25 -2.56
C GLY A 19 -12.80 0.20 -4.07
N GLY A 20 -13.77 0.78 -4.79
CA GLY A 20 -13.77 0.81 -6.26
C GLY A 20 -12.42 1.28 -6.84
N GLY A 21 -12.08 0.80 -8.04
CA GLY A 21 -10.78 0.98 -8.71
C GLY A 21 -10.26 2.42 -8.70
N GLY A 22 -11.15 3.41 -8.68
CA GLY A 22 -10.81 4.79 -8.35
C GLY A 22 -11.63 5.78 -9.17
N VAL A 23 -11.04 6.94 -9.44
CA VAL A 23 -11.60 7.94 -10.36
C VAL A 23 -10.60 8.22 -11.46
N CYS A 24 -11.05 8.12 -12.70
CA CYS A 24 -10.35 8.59 -13.90
C CYS A 24 -10.96 9.95 -14.29
N MET A 25 -10.14 10.99 -14.27
CA MET A 25 -10.47 12.31 -14.79
C MET A 25 -9.88 12.43 -16.19
N MET A 26 -10.72 12.60 -17.20
CA MET A 26 -10.31 12.73 -18.60
C MET A 26 -10.53 14.17 -19.09
N ARG A 27 -9.55 14.69 -19.83
CA ARG A 27 -9.60 16.04 -20.38
C ARG A 27 -10.70 16.16 -21.44
N SER A 28 -11.62 17.10 -21.26
CA SER A 28 -12.76 17.29 -22.17
C SER A 28 -12.33 17.56 -23.61
N THR A 29 -11.36 18.46 -23.84
CA THR A 29 -10.91 18.79 -25.20
C THR A 29 -10.19 17.61 -25.88
N TRP A 30 -9.40 16.83 -25.12
CA TRP A 30 -8.74 15.65 -25.67
C TRP A 30 -9.76 14.59 -26.09
N ARG A 31 -10.84 14.41 -25.31
CA ARG A 31 -11.97 13.53 -25.67
C ARG A 31 -12.60 13.95 -26.99
N ASP A 32 -12.82 15.25 -27.17
CA ASP A 32 -13.44 15.83 -28.38
C ASP A 32 -12.61 15.60 -29.64
N GLU A 33 -11.29 15.45 -29.49
CA GLU A 33 -10.35 15.17 -30.57
C GLU A 33 -10.31 13.67 -30.97
N GLN A 34 -10.86 12.76 -30.15
CA GLN A 34 -10.80 11.32 -30.41
C GLN A 34 -12.05 10.78 -31.14
N HIS A 35 -11.87 9.66 -31.83
CA HIS A 35 -12.99 8.95 -32.45
C HIS A 35 -13.99 8.42 -31.38
N PRO A 36 -15.32 8.53 -31.59
CA PRO A 36 -16.32 8.12 -30.60
C PRO A 36 -16.21 6.65 -30.16
N SER A 37 -15.84 5.74 -31.06
CA SER A 37 -15.65 4.32 -30.69
C SER A 37 -14.56 4.12 -29.65
N PHE A 38 -13.48 4.90 -29.72
CA PHE A 38 -12.39 4.81 -28.76
C PHE A 38 -12.78 5.38 -27.40
N ILE A 39 -13.57 6.46 -27.38
CA ILE A 39 -14.16 6.98 -26.14
C ILE A 39 -15.11 5.96 -25.50
N HIS A 40 -15.91 5.26 -26.32
CA HIS A 40 -16.78 4.18 -25.84
C HIS A 40 -15.97 3.01 -25.26
N PHE A 41 -14.88 2.62 -25.92
CA PHE A 41 -13.93 1.62 -25.40
C PHE A 41 -13.39 2.05 -24.03
N ILE A 42 -12.86 3.27 -23.91
CA ILE A 42 -12.32 3.83 -22.66
C ILE A 42 -13.36 3.75 -21.54
N ALA A 43 -14.59 4.21 -21.79
CA ALA A 43 -15.66 4.23 -20.80
C ALA A 43 -16.04 2.80 -20.34
N SER A 44 -16.14 1.87 -21.30
CA SER A 44 -16.44 0.45 -21.01
C SER A 44 -15.33 -0.21 -20.22
N PHE A 45 -14.09 -0.03 -20.65
CA PHE A 45 -12.90 -0.58 -20.01
C PHE A 45 -12.73 -0.06 -18.57
N LEU A 46 -12.93 1.24 -18.34
CA LEU A 46 -12.89 1.81 -16.98
C LEU A 46 -13.98 1.22 -16.09
N ARG A 47 -15.21 1.08 -16.60
CA ARG A 47 -16.33 0.49 -15.85
C ARG A 47 -16.04 -0.96 -15.46
N GLU A 48 -15.52 -1.76 -16.38
CA GLU A 48 -15.12 -3.15 -16.12
C GLU A 48 -13.99 -3.26 -15.08
N ASN A 49 -13.14 -2.24 -15.00
CA ASN A 49 -12.07 -2.13 -14.00
C ASN A 49 -12.48 -1.32 -12.76
N ALA A 50 -13.78 -1.10 -12.54
CA ALA A 50 -14.34 -0.38 -11.39
C ALA A 50 -13.86 1.08 -11.20
N PHE A 51 -13.42 1.74 -12.26
CA PHE A 51 -13.10 3.17 -12.26
C PHE A 51 -14.30 4.02 -12.66
N ARG A 52 -14.53 5.12 -11.93
CA ARG A 52 -15.49 6.15 -12.30
C ARG A 52 -14.84 7.13 -13.28
N LEU A 53 -15.49 7.39 -14.41
CA LEU A 53 -15.03 8.34 -15.42
C LEU A 53 -15.68 9.72 -15.21
N ASN A 54 -14.86 10.77 -15.12
CA ASN A 54 -15.29 12.16 -15.08
C ASN A 54 -14.62 12.95 -16.22
N PHE A 55 -15.36 13.82 -16.88
CA PHE A 55 -14.82 14.76 -17.87
C PHE A 55 -14.56 16.10 -17.21
N VAL A 56 -13.35 16.62 -17.33
CA VAL A 56 -12.92 17.85 -16.65
C VAL A 56 -11.99 18.67 -17.53
N ASN A 57 -11.88 19.97 -17.24
CA ASN A 57 -10.87 20.83 -17.87
C ASN A 57 -9.55 20.76 -17.09
N ILE A 58 -8.64 19.91 -17.55
CA ILE A 58 -7.33 19.66 -16.94
C ILE A 58 -6.22 19.75 -17.97
N ASN A 59 -4.98 19.97 -17.52
CA ASN A 59 -3.82 20.07 -18.42
C ASN A 59 -3.28 18.71 -18.91
N PRO A 60 -3.19 17.63 -18.09
CA PRO A 60 -2.94 16.27 -18.59
C PRO A 60 -4.13 15.72 -19.38
N ASP A 61 -3.96 14.63 -20.14
CA ASP A 61 -5.08 13.98 -20.84
C ASP A 61 -5.90 13.12 -19.87
N PHE A 62 -5.22 12.48 -18.92
CA PHE A 62 -5.85 11.73 -17.84
C PHE A 62 -5.20 12.03 -16.49
N ILE A 63 -6.00 12.01 -15.43
CA ILE A 63 -5.52 11.90 -14.06
C ILE A 63 -6.30 10.76 -13.38
N PHE A 64 -5.57 9.78 -12.87
CA PHE A 64 -6.12 8.70 -12.07
C PHE A 64 -5.90 8.97 -10.59
N ASN A 65 -6.99 8.93 -9.82
CA ASN A 65 -6.96 8.92 -8.37
C ASN A 65 -7.31 7.51 -7.88
N CYS A 66 -6.30 6.79 -7.40
CA CYS A 66 -6.40 5.41 -6.92
C CYS A 66 -5.47 5.22 -5.71
N GLY A 67 -5.94 4.56 -4.65
CA GLY A 67 -5.13 4.29 -3.46
C GLY A 67 -4.59 5.54 -2.74
N GLY A 68 -5.32 6.66 -2.82
CA GLY A 68 -4.87 7.95 -2.27
C GLY A 68 -3.73 8.60 -3.05
N LEU A 69 -3.40 8.10 -4.25
CA LEU A 69 -2.39 8.65 -5.15
C LEU A 69 -3.04 9.26 -6.39
N SER A 70 -2.49 10.38 -6.86
CA SER A 70 -2.81 10.97 -8.15
C SER A 70 -1.70 10.67 -9.16
N VAL A 71 -2.06 10.09 -10.31
CA VAL A 71 -1.14 9.79 -11.41
C VAL A 71 -1.63 10.48 -12.68
N ALA A 72 -0.79 11.31 -13.27
CA ALA A 72 -1.11 12.07 -14.48
C ALA A 72 -0.53 11.40 -15.73
N PHE A 73 -1.29 11.47 -16.83
CA PHE A 73 -0.90 10.93 -18.12
C PHE A 73 -1.07 11.96 -19.23
N VAL A 74 -0.10 12.00 -20.14
CA VAL A 74 -0.26 12.56 -21.48
C VAL A 74 -0.36 11.37 -22.45
N PHE A 75 -1.39 11.35 -23.29
CA PHE A 75 -1.59 10.29 -24.27
C PHE A 75 -1.54 10.85 -25.68
N VAL A 76 -0.40 10.62 -26.34
CA VAL A 76 -0.16 10.97 -27.74
C VAL A 76 -0.65 9.83 -28.62
N THR A 77 -1.87 9.97 -29.16
CA THR A 77 -2.57 8.93 -29.91
C THR A 77 -2.07 8.78 -31.35
N ASN A 78 -1.42 9.79 -31.90
CA ASN A 78 -0.75 9.73 -33.19
C ASN A 78 0.52 10.59 -33.15
N TRP A 79 1.68 9.96 -33.40
CA TRP A 79 2.97 10.67 -33.40
C TRP A 79 3.31 11.23 -34.79
N ASP A 80 3.60 12.53 -34.82
CA ASP A 80 4.22 13.24 -35.95
C ASP A 80 5.35 14.15 -35.43
N CYS A 81 6.43 14.27 -36.19
CA CYS A 81 7.52 15.20 -35.91
C CYS A 81 7.04 16.67 -35.87
N SER A 82 5.98 17.03 -36.61
CA SER A 82 5.42 18.38 -36.65
C SER A 82 4.86 18.84 -35.29
N ILE A 83 4.37 17.89 -34.48
CA ILE A 83 3.79 18.15 -33.15
C ILE A 83 4.77 17.89 -32.00
N SER A 84 6.04 17.60 -32.31
CA SER A 84 7.05 17.27 -31.29
C SER A 84 7.25 18.41 -30.29
N THR A 85 7.46 19.64 -30.76
CA THR A 85 7.70 20.81 -29.90
C THR A 85 6.54 21.12 -28.94
N PRO A 86 5.26 21.22 -29.37
CA PRO A 86 4.17 21.45 -28.44
C PRO A 86 3.99 20.32 -27.42
N ILE A 87 4.19 19.05 -27.82
CA ILE A 87 4.13 17.91 -26.89
C ILE A 87 5.21 18.02 -25.81
N PHE A 88 6.48 18.16 -26.21
CA PHE A 88 7.57 18.21 -25.24
C PHE A 88 7.51 19.45 -24.34
N SER A 89 7.04 20.58 -24.86
CA SER A 89 6.80 21.79 -24.05
C SER A 89 5.72 21.56 -23.00
N ARG A 90 4.63 20.88 -23.37
CA ARG A 90 3.56 20.49 -22.43
C ARG A 90 4.09 19.51 -21.38
N VAL A 91 4.86 18.51 -21.79
CA VAL A 91 5.47 17.52 -20.89
C VAL A 91 6.41 18.16 -19.88
N HIS A 92 7.27 19.11 -20.30
CA HIS A 92 8.16 19.85 -19.41
C HIS A 92 7.38 20.62 -18.33
N LYS A 93 6.30 21.32 -18.72
CA LYS A 93 5.44 22.04 -17.77
C LYS A 93 4.79 21.07 -16.77
N LEU A 94 4.24 19.97 -17.25
CA LEU A 94 3.55 18.98 -16.40
C LEU A 94 4.51 18.26 -15.46
N LYS A 95 5.76 18.02 -15.86
CA LYS A 95 6.79 17.39 -15.03
C LYS A 95 7.06 18.18 -13.74
N GLY A 96 6.92 19.51 -13.78
CA GLY A 96 7.03 20.35 -12.58
C GLY A 96 5.79 20.36 -11.69
N GLN A 97 4.64 19.88 -12.18
CA GLN A 97 3.36 19.92 -11.48
C GLN A 97 2.97 18.58 -10.85
N PHE A 98 3.43 17.47 -11.42
CA PHE A 98 3.01 16.12 -11.02
C PHE A 98 4.21 15.26 -10.64
N GLY A 99 4.21 14.73 -9.40
CA GLY A 99 5.22 13.77 -8.94
C GLY A 99 5.17 12.41 -9.66
N HIS A 100 4.01 12.07 -10.22
CA HIS A 100 3.80 10.87 -11.03
C HIS A 100 3.21 11.25 -12.39
N LEU A 101 4.09 11.51 -13.36
CA LEU A 101 3.73 11.80 -14.74
C LEU A 101 4.24 10.69 -15.67
N TYR A 102 3.36 10.23 -16.54
CA TYR A 102 3.66 9.28 -17.60
C TYR A 102 3.24 9.84 -18.96
N VAL A 103 3.99 9.52 -19.99
CA VAL A 103 3.66 9.90 -21.37
C VAL A 103 3.50 8.62 -22.16
N VAL A 104 2.28 8.32 -22.60
CA VAL A 104 1.99 7.18 -23.47
C VAL A 104 1.98 7.68 -24.91
N VAL A 105 2.72 7.01 -25.79
CA VAL A 105 2.88 7.45 -27.19
C VAL A 105 2.62 6.27 -28.10
N THR A 106 1.64 6.41 -28.99
CA THR A 106 1.35 5.42 -30.02
C THR A 106 2.34 5.58 -31.17
N LEU A 107 3.12 4.53 -31.42
CA LEU A 107 4.15 4.41 -32.44
C LEU A 107 3.85 3.16 -33.26
N THR A 108 3.20 3.34 -34.40
CA THR A 108 2.66 2.24 -35.22
C THR A 108 3.71 1.59 -36.13
N ASN A 109 4.82 2.30 -36.40
CA ASN A 109 5.85 1.84 -37.32
C ASN A 109 7.26 2.29 -36.91
N ARG A 110 8.27 1.74 -37.58
CA ARG A 110 9.69 2.00 -37.29
C ARG A 110 10.07 3.47 -37.49
N GLU A 111 9.53 4.12 -38.52
CA GLU A 111 9.84 5.53 -38.83
C GLU A 111 9.33 6.47 -37.74
N GLN A 112 8.11 6.24 -37.25
CA GLN A 112 7.56 6.98 -36.11
C GLN A 112 8.42 6.77 -34.86
N ASN A 113 8.87 5.55 -34.60
CA ASN A 113 9.75 5.27 -33.47
C ASN A 113 11.09 6.01 -33.60
N GLU A 114 11.76 5.92 -34.75
CA GLU A 114 13.01 6.64 -35.01
C GLU A 114 12.83 8.16 -34.87
N SER A 115 11.74 8.71 -35.41
CA SER A 115 11.37 10.12 -35.31
C SER A 115 11.13 10.56 -33.87
N PHE A 116 10.41 9.75 -33.09
CA PHE A 116 10.16 9.98 -31.68
C PHE A 116 11.47 9.98 -30.88
N VAL A 117 12.33 8.99 -31.08
CA VAL A 117 13.64 8.88 -30.40
C VAL A 117 14.52 10.10 -30.70
N ARG A 118 14.61 10.53 -31.97
CA ARG A 118 15.34 11.76 -32.34
C ARG A 118 14.77 12.98 -31.61
N SER A 119 13.45 13.09 -31.56
CA SER A 119 12.77 14.22 -30.92
C SER A 119 12.93 14.22 -29.40
N TYR A 120 12.93 13.04 -28.77
CA TYR A 120 13.17 12.83 -27.35
C TYR A 120 14.53 13.40 -26.93
N PHE A 121 15.59 13.05 -27.67
CA PHE A 121 16.94 13.57 -27.41
C PHE A 121 17.06 15.05 -27.76
N LYS A 122 16.49 15.50 -28.89
CA LYS A 122 16.49 16.90 -29.31
C LYS A 122 15.93 17.85 -28.24
N HIS A 123 14.90 17.41 -27.50
CA HIS A 123 14.26 18.23 -26.47
C HIS A 123 14.84 18.02 -25.06
N GLY A 124 16.00 17.35 -24.95
CA GLY A 124 16.74 17.19 -23.70
C GLY A 124 16.01 16.35 -22.65
N MET A 125 15.21 15.37 -23.08
CA MET A 125 14.52 14.49 -22.14
C MET A 125 15.52 13.60 -21.40
N THR A 126 15.33 13.49 -20.08
CA THR A 126 16.13 12.63 -19.22
C THR A 126 15.41 11.29 -18.99
N LEU A 127 16.15 10.19 -19.07
CA LEU A 127 15.60 8.86 -18.83
C LEU A 127 14.87 8.79 -17.48
N GLY A 128 13.64 8.30 -17.49
CA GLY A 128 12.82 8.10 -16.29
C GLY A 128 12.12 9.35 -15.73
N ARG A 129 12.26 10.55 -16.33
CA ARG A 129 11.58 11.77 -15.85
C ARG A 129 11.05 12.68 -16.97
N PRO A 130 9.77 12.56 -17.39
CA PRO A 130 8.83 11.49 -17.03
C PRO A 130 9.14 10.18 -17.74
N ILE A 131 8.44 9.11 -17.35
CA ILE A 131 8.52 7.82 -18.05
C ILE A 131 7.70 7.90 -19.33
N PHE A 132 8.33 7.56 -20.46
CA PHE A 132 7.66 7.41 -21.75
C PHE A 132 7.34 5.94 -22.00
N VAL A 133 6.13 5.66 -22.46
CA VAL A 133 5.60 4.32 -22.68
C VAL A 133 5.17 4.21 -24.15
N PRO A 134 6.03 3.67 -25.03
CA PRO A 134 5.67 3.44 -26.41
C PRO A 134 4.66 2.27 -26.51
N VAL A 135 3.64 2.43 -27.36
CA VAL A 135 2.60 1.42 -27.62
C VAL A 135 2.29 1.34 -29.11
N GLN A 136 1.76 0.19 -29.54
CA GLN A 136 1.50 -0.06 -30.97
C GLN A 136 0.13 0.44 -31.41
N ASP A 137 -0.84 0.49 -30.50
CA ASP A 137 -2.21 0.90 -30.77
C ASP A 137 -2.83 1.64 -29.56
N LEU A 138 -4.01 2.20 -29.77
CA LEU A 138 -4.71 3.05 -28.81
C LEU A 138 -5.26 2.27 -27.61
N GLU A 139 -5.77 1.07 -27.83
CA GLU A 139 -6.40 0.23 -26.80
C GLU A 139 -5.34 -0.29 -25.83
N MET A 140 -4.23 -0.81 -26.36
CA MET A 140 -3.05 -1.17 -25.59
C MET A 140 -2.49 0.03 -24.81
N GLY A 141 -2.48 1.21 -25.44
CA GLY A 141 -2.10 2.46 -24.79
C GLY A 141 -2.91 2.73 -23.54
N PHE A 142 -4.24 2.67 -23.67
CA PHE A 142 -5.15 2.92 -22.56
C PHE A 142 -5.11 1.82 -21.49
N GLU A 143 -4.99 0.55 -21.88
CA GLU A 143 -4.79 -0.56 -20.95
C GLU A 143 -3.55 -0.34 -20.07
N LYS A 144 -2.43 0.07 -20.68
CA LYS A 144 -1.21 0.39 -19.93
C LYS A 144 -1.40 1.57 -18.98
N ILE A 145 -2.14 2.60 -19.37
CA ILE A 145 -2.49 3.73 -18.48
C ILE A 145 -3.18 3.21 -17.21
N VAL A 146 -4.24 2.40 -17.37
CA VAL A 146 -5.00 1.85 -16.24
C VAL A 146 -4.13 0.95 -15.36
N ARG A 147 -3.31 0.07 -15.96
CA ARG A 147 -2.41 -0.82 -15.22
C ARG A 147 -1.36 -0.05 -14.40
N ILE A 148 -0.76 0.99 -14.98
CA ILE A 148 0.21 1.85 -14.28
C ILE A 148 -0.47 2.56 -13.10
N ALA A 149 -1.65 3.15 -13.32
CA ALA A 149 -2.40 3.82 -12.28
C ALA A 149 -2.76 2.89 -11.12
N HIS A 150 -3.28 1.70 -11.42
CA HIS A 150 -3.65 0.69 -10.44
C HIS A 150 -2.42 0.19 -9.65
N ALA A 151 -1.34 -0.21 -10.34
CA ALA A 151 -0.12 -0.68 -9.69
C ALA A 151 0.44 0.36 -8.71
N ARG A 152 0.47 1.64 -9.11
CA ARG A 152 0.91 2.74 -8.24
C ARG A 152 0.00 2.94 -7.03
N GLY A 153 -1.32 2.83 -7.20
CA GLY A 153 -2.29 2.89 -6.11
C GLY A 153 -2.09 1.75 -5.10
N VAL A 154 -1.93 0.51 -5.58
CA VAL A 154 -1.68 -0.68 -4.74
C VAL A 154 -0.38 -0.55 -3.97
N CYS A 155 0.73 -0.17 -4.62
CA CYS A 155 2.00 0.02 -3.93
C CYS A 155 1.89 1.06 -2.80
N LYS A 156 1.23 2.20 -3.05
CA LYS A 156 1.03 3.22 -2.01
C LYS A 156 0.21 2.69 -0.83
N GLN A 157 -0.85 1.93 -1.09
CA GLN A 157 -1.66 1.32 -0.03
C GLN A 157 -0.83 0.32 0.78
N GLN A 158 -0.05 -0.52 0.12
CA GLN A 158 0.85 -1.48 0.79
C GLN A 158 1.89 -0.77 1.66
N ASP A 159 2.50 0.30 1.15
CA ASP A 159 3.45 1.12 1.92
C ASP A 159 2.80 1.79 3.14
N ALA A 160 1.54 2.22 3.01
CA ALA A 160 0.80 2.78 4.13
C ALA A 160 0.48 1.71 5.19
N ILE A 161 0.04 0.52 4.77
CA ILE A 161 -0.26 -0.60 5.66
C ILE A 161 1.01 -1.07 6.39
N SER A 162 2.14 -1.18 5.69
CA SER A 162 3.40 -1.59 6.29
C SER A 162 3.89 -0.60 7.33
N LYS A 163 3.79 0.71 7.06
CA LYS A 163 4.10 1.76 8.05
C LYS A 163 3.21 1.68 9.28
N LEU A 164 1.89 1.55 9.10
CA LEU A 164 0.95 1.40 10.22
C LEU A 164 1.24 0.15 11.06
N ARG A 165 1.64 -0.95 10.42
CA ARG A 165 2.04 -2.17 11.12
C ARG A 165 3.30 -1.95 11.96
N ILE A 166 4.31 -1.30 11.39
CA ILE A 166 5.56 -0.97 12.10
C ILE A 166 5.27 -0.02 13.27
N GLU A 167 4.45 1.02 13.08
CA GLU A 167 4.05 1.94 14.15
C GLU A 167 3.28 1.21 15.27
N ARG A 168 2.37 0.29 14.91
CA ARG A 168 1.66 -0.55 15.87
C ARG A 168 2.61 -1.44 16.65
N GLU A 169 3.55 -2.11 15.98
CA GLU A 169 4.58 -2.94 16.61
C GLU A 169 5.43 -2.11 17.58
N HIS A 170 5.90 -0.92 17.16
CA HIS A 170 6.63 -0.01 18.05
C HIS A 170 5.80 0.48 19.23
N SER A 171 4.51 0.74 19.04
CA SER A 171 3.63 1.23 20.10
C SER A 171 3.42 0.23 21.25
N VAL A 172 3.60 -1.07 20.99
CA VAL A 172 3.44 -2.13 22.00
C VAL A 172 4.78 -2.69 22.52
N GLN A 173 5.89 -2.31 21.89
CA GLN A 173 7.25 -2.72 22.28
C GLN A 173 7.91 -1.74 23.26
N GLY A 174 7.25 -0.63 23.61
CA GLY A 174 7.74 0.32 24.61
C GLY A 174 7.91 -0.34 25.98
N MET A 175 9.04 -0.06 26.64
CA MET A 175 9.28 -0.53 28.02
C MET A 175 8.18 -0.07 28.97
N ASP A 176 7.56 1.09 28.72
CA ASP A 176 6.43 1.60 29.50
C ASP A 176 5.19 0.71 29.37
N VAL A 177 4.91 0.16 28.18
CA VAL A 177 3.81 -0.77 27.94
C VAL A 177 4.12 -2.11 28.59
N PHE A 178 5.36 -2.58 28.46
CA PHE A 178 5.83 -3.79 29.12
C PHE A 178 5.63 -3.72 30.65
N LEU A 179 6.10 -2.63 31.27
CA LEU A 179 5.94 -2.40 32.71
C LEU A 179 4.47 -2.31 33.10
N ARG A 180 3.63 -1.61 32.32
CA ARG A 180 2.20 -1.49 32.60
C ARG A 180 1.47 -2.84 32.54
N VAL A 181 1.85 -3.73 31.63
CA VAL A 181 1.26 -5.07 31.52
C VAL A 181 1.67 -5.94 32.71
N LEU A 182 2.94 -5.94 33.09
CA LEU A 182 3.39 -6.77 34.21
C LEU A 182 2.89 -6.25 35.56
N THR A 183 2.86 -4.93 35.77
CA THR A 183 2.36 -4.34 37.03
C THR A 183 0.84 -4.39 37.18
N SER A 184 0.10 -4.75 36.13
CA SER A 184 -1.33 -5.06 36.25
C SER A 184 -1.59 -6.52 36.68
N ILE A 185 -0.55 -7.34 36.81
CA ILE A 185 -0.63 -8.61 37.52
C ILE A 185 -0.66 -8.33 39.03
N PRO A 186 -1.65 -8.84 39.77
CA PRO A 186 -1.73 -8.61 41.21
C PRO A 186 -0.44 -9.03 41.94
N GLY A 187 0.10 -8.15 42.79
CA GLY A 187 1.30 -8.44 43.59
C GLY A 187 2.64 -8.29 42.85
N ILE A 188 2.63 -7.82 41.61
CA ILE A 188 3.82 -7.51 40.82
C ILE A 188 4.03 -6.00 40.76
N ASP A 189 5.18 -5.52 41.20
CA ASP A 189 5.55 -4.10 41.18
C ASP A 189 6.54 -3.77 40.04
N ASN A 190 6.94 -2.50 39.94
CA ASN A 190 7.86 -2.05 38.90
C ASN A 190 9.25 -2.71 39.00
N HIS A 191 9.72 -3.05 40.20
CA HIS A 191 11.01 -3.72 40.37
C HIS A 191 10.93 -5.14 39.82
N ASP A 192 9.90 -5.89 40.20
CA ASP A 192 9.66 -7.25 39.70
C ASP A 192 9.51 -7.26 38.16
N ALA A 193 8.74 -6.30 37.64
CA ALA A 193 8.53 -6.16 36.20
C ALA A 193 9.85 -5.88 35.47
N ASN A 194 10.72 -5.03 36.00
CA ASN A 194 12.05 -4.79 35.43
C ASN A 194 12.96 -6.03 35.50
N ALA A 195 12.93 -6.77 36.61
CA ALA A 195 13.69 -8.02 36.76
C ALA A 195 13.28 -9.06 35.71
N LEU A 196 11.96 -9.23 35.50
CA LEU A 196 11.41 -10.09 34.45
C LEU A 196 11.80 -9.62 33.04
N SER A 197 11.78 -8.31 32.78
CA SER A 197 12.22 -7.73 31.51
C SER A 197 13.68 -8.05 31.20
N GLN A 198 14.56 -7.89 32.18
CA GLN A 198 16.00 -8.08 32.00
C GLN A 198 16.38 -9.56 31.89
N ALA A 199 15.72 -10.43 32.66
CA ALA A 199 16.11 -11.83 32.77
C ALA A 199 15.40 -12.76 31.77
N ILE A 200 14.13 -12.50 31.48
CA ILE A 200 13.30 -13.35 30.60
C ILE A 200 13.01 -12.64 29.27
N GLY A 201 12.90 -11.31 29.28
CA GLY A 201 12.72 -10.52 28.06
C GLY A 201 11.26 -10.16 27.81
N SER A 202 10.57 -10.94 26.98
CA SER A 202 9.25 -10.56 26.45
C SER A 202 8.08 -11.08 27.30
N ILE A 203 6.93 -10.41 27.22
CA ILE A 203 5.68 -10.88 27.87
C ILE A 203 5.30 -12.29 27.36
N GLU A 204 5.51 -12.58 26.07
CA GLU A 204 5.28 -13.92 25.52
C GLU A 204 6.16 -14.97 26.21
N ALA A 205 7.46 -14.68 26.38
CA ALA A 205 8.38 -15.58 27.08
C ALA A 205 7.98 -15.76 28.55
N ILE A 206 7.57 -14.69 29.24
CA ILE A 206 7.09 -14.74 30.63
C ILE A 206 5.82 -15.58 30.74
N SER A 207 4.84 -15.40 29.84
CA SER A 207 3.61 -16.21 29.83
C SER A 207 3.88 -17.72 29.65
N ARG A 208 4.99 -18.05 28.98
CA ARG A 208 5.46 -19.42 28.72
C ARG A 208 6.58 -19.90 29.66
N ALA A 209 7.07 -19.07 30.57
CA ALA A 209 8.04 -19.47 31.58
C ALA A 209 7.38 -20.36 32.65
N SER A 210 8.05 -21.43 33.06
CA SER A 210 7.62 -22.20 34.24
C SER A 210 8.01 -21.44 35.51
N LYS A 211 7.37 -21.79 36.64
CA LYS A 211 7.72 -21.22 37.94
C LYS A 211 9.20 -21.38 38.26
N GLU A 212 9.75 -22.56 38.01
CA GLU A 212 11.16 -22.89 38.25
C GLU A 212 12.06 -22.03 37.38
N HIS A 213 11.68 -21.82 36.10
CA HIS A 213 12.43 -20.97 35.19
C HIS A 213 12.42 -19.50 35.63
N ILE A 214 11.30 -19.00 36.15
CA ILE A 214 11.21 -17.64 36.70
C ILE A 214 12.12 -17.50 37.92
N LEU A 215 12.09 -18.45 38.86
CA LEU A 215 12.90 -18.43 40.07
C LEU A 215 14.40 -18.62 39.81
N GLU A 216 14.77 -19.33 38.76
CA GLU A 216 16.17 -19.50 38.36
C GLU A 216 16.74 -18.22 37.74
N LYS A 217 15.92 -17.48 36.98
CA LYS A 217 16.35 -16.34 36.18
C LYS A 217 16.17 -14.99 36.89
N THR A 218 15.30 -14.92 37.88
CA THR A 218 14.95 -13.67 38.59
C THR A 218 15.10 -13.81 40.09
N ASP A 219 15.08 -12.69 40.80
CA ASP A 219 15.07 -12.61 42.26
C ASP A 219 13.64 -12.57 42.85
N LEU A 220 12.62 -12.90 42.06
CA LEU A 220 11.24 -12.93 42.50
C LEU A 220 11.02 -14.02 43.57
N SER A 221 10.06 -13.78 44.47
CA SER A 221 9.66 -14.78 45.45
C SER A 221 8.89 -15.95 44.81
N GLY A 222 8.90 -17.11 45.50
CA GLY A 222 8.13 -18.29 45.08
C GLY A 222 6.63 -18.04 44.93
N GLU A 223 6.09 -17.10 45.71
CA GLU A 223 4.69 -16.67 45.62
C GLU A 223 4.43 -15.81 44.38
N LYS A 224 5.30 -14.83 44.09
CA LYS A 224 5.18 -14.00 42.88
C LYS A 224 5.32 -14.83 41.60
N ALA A 225 6.27 -15.77 41.56
CA ALA A 225 6.45 -16.68 40.41
C ALA A 225 5.22 -17.59 40.18
N GLU A 226 4.57 -18.04 41.27
CA GLU A 226 3.32 -18.80 41.20
C GLU A 226 2.16 -17.95 40.64
N ILE A 227 2.02 -16.72 41.14
CA ILE A 227 0.99 -15.78 40.70
C ILE A 227 1.12 -15.48 39.20
N ILE A 228 2.34 -15.23 38.71
CA ILE A 228 2.59 -14.99 37.28
C ILE A 228 2.18 -16.22 36.45
N THR A 229 2.57 -17.42 36.88
CA THR A 229 2.24 -18.66 36.16
C THR A 229 0.73 -18.87 36.08
N LYS A 230 0.02 -18.68 37.20
CA LYS A 230 -1.45 -18.79 37.27
C LYS A 230 -2.13 -17.71 36.44
N PHE A 231 -1.65 -16.46 36.51
CA PHE A 231 -2.22 -15.34 35.75
C PHE A 231 -2.28 -15.62 34.24
N PHE A 232 -1.25 -16.25 33.67
CA PHE A 232 -1.23 -16.53 32.23
C PHE A 232 -1.87 -17.85 31.81
N ARG A 233 -2.05 -18.81 32.74
CA ARG A 233 -2.37 -20.21 32.38
C ARG A 233 -3.54 -20.83 33.09
N ASP A 234 -4.00 -20.26 34.20
CA ASP A 234 -5.07 -20.81 35.01
C ASP A 234 -6.38 -20.04 34.74
N PRO A 235 -7.33 -20.63 33.98
CA PRO A 235 -8.59 -19.98 33.63
C PRO A 235 -9.41 -19.51 34.84
N GLU A 236 -9.39 -20.27 35.93
CA GLU A 236 -10.12 -19.92 37.15
C GLU A 236 -9.50 -18.69 37.83
N TYR A 237 -8.18 -18.52 37.69
CA TYR A 237 -7.43 -17.43 38.30
C TYR A 237 -7.45 -16.14 37.47
N TYR A 238 -7.41 -16.21 36.13
CA TYR A 238 -7.45 -15.01 35.30
C TYR A 238 -8.86 -14.52 34.93
N LEU A 239 -9.89 -15.37 35.00
CA LEU A 239 -11.30 -14.98 34.82
C LEU A 239 -11.99 -14.52 36.12
N GLY A 240 -11.34 -14.71 37.27
CA GLY A 240 -11.87 -14.27 38.56
C GLY A 240 -11.99 -12.73 38.65
N PRO A 241 -12.97 -12.20 39.42
CA PRO A 241 -13.12 -10.76 39.62
C PRO A 241 -11.89 -10.19 40.32
N LYS A 242 -11.20 -9.26 39.65
CA LYS A 242 -10.00 -8.56 40.16
C LYS A 242 -10.30 -7.07 40.41
N ILE A 243 -11.51 -6.77 40.90
CA ILE A 243 -11.90 -5.42 41.28
C ILE A 243 -11.60 -5.27 42.78
N ASN A 244 -10.60 -4.44 43.11
CA ASN A 244 -10.49 -3.77 44.40
C ASN A 244 -11.03 -2.36 44.27
#